data_AF-A0A1G2RDE6-F1
#
_entry.id   AF-A0A1G2RDE6-F1
#
_cell.length_a   1.000
_cell.length_b   1.000
_cell.length_c   1.000
_cell.angle_alpha   90.00
_cell.angle_beta   90.00
_cell.angle_gamma   90.00
#
_symmetry.space_group_name_H-M   'P 1'
#
loop_
_entity.id
_entity.type
_entity.pdbx_description
1 polymer ?
#
loop_
_entity_poly.entity_id
_entity_poly.type
_entity_poly.pdbx_seq_one_letter_code
_entity_poly.pdbx_strand_id
1 'polypeptide(L)'
;MKRTQIQLEELVWEALRARSFQERRSIAEIIREMVRSQMEKRKARKPYSIRDFSFIGAGASRGKGAGAVSERHDEEFADSIP
;
A
#
# COMPACT_ATOMS: atom_id res chain seq x y z
N MET A 1 3.76 -2.97 26.68
CA MET A 1 3.55 -1.65 26.05
C MET A 1 4.90 -0.95 25.89
N LYS A 2 5.08 -0.12 24.85
CA LYS A 2 6.28 0.73 24.67
C LYS A 2 5.83 2.19 24.72
N ARG A 3 6.53 3.04 25.48
CA ARG A 3 6.23 4.48 25.57
C ARG A 3 6.98 5.21 24.46
N THR A 4 6.25 6.03 23.71
CA THR A 4 6.80 6.84 22.63
C THR A 4 6.27 8.27 22.80
N GLN A 5 7.14 9.26 22.58
CA GLN A 5 6.75 10.66 22.52
C GLN A 5 6.64 11.07 21.05
N ILE A 6 5.58 11.80 20.72
CA ILE A 6 5.34 12.34 19.38
C ILE A 6 4.99 13.82 19.53
N GLN A 7 5.38 14.60 18.54
CA GLN A 7 4.94 15.98 18.44
C GLN A 7 3.75 16.04 17.47
N LEU A 8 2.74 16.83 17.82
CA LEU A 8 1.56 17.05 17.01
C LEU A 8 1.40 18.55 16.79
N GLU A 9 0.81 18.90 15.65
CA GLU A 9 0.34 20.27 15.45
C GLU A 9 -0.77 20.60 16.44
N GLU A 10 -0.84 21.86 16.87
CA GLU A 10 -1.81 22.32 17.88
C GLU A 10 -3.25 22.01 17.47
N LEU A 11 -3.60 22.26 16.21
CA LEU A 11 -4.93 21.97 15.68
C LEU A 11 -5.30 20.49 15.78
N VAL A 12 -4.33 19.60 15.57
CA VAL A 12 -4.53 18.15 15.68
C VAL A 12 -4.68 17.74 17.14
N TRP A 13 -3.90 18.35 18.03
CA TRP A 13 -3.99 18.10 19.47
C TRP A 13 -5.35 18.51 20.05
N GLU A 14 -5.84 19.71 19.72
CA GLU A 14 -7.14 20.19 20.18
C GLU A 14 -8.29 19.33 19.66
N ALA A 15 -8.24 18.88 18.41
CA ALA A 15 -9.21 17.94 17.86
C ALA A 15 -9.20 16.59 18.62
N LEU A 16 -8.03 16.04 18.94
CA LEU A 16 -7.89 14.82 19.74
C LEU A 16 -8.46 15.00 21.15
N ARG A 17 -8.20 16.16 21.77
CA ARG A 17 -8.68 16.49 23.11
C ARG A 17 -10.20 16.59 23.14
N ALA A 18 -10.80 17.32 22.21
CA ALA A 18 -12.25 17.43 22.07
C ALA A 18 -12.90 16.05 21.91
N ARG A 19 -12.33 15.21 21.02
CA ARG A 19 -12.80 13.83 20.81
C ARG A 19 -12.71 12.98 22.08
N SER A 20 -11.61 13.09 22.83
CA SER A 20 -11.43 12.35 24.09
C SER A 20 -12.50 12.71 25.13
N PHE A 21 -12.87 13.98 25.20
CA PHE A 21 -13.91 14.46 26.11
C PHE A 21 -15.30 13.97 25.67
N GLN A 22 -15.61 14.08 24.37
CA GLN A 22 -16.89 13.63 23.82
C GLN A 22 -17.10 12.12 23.98
N GLU A 23 -16.09 11.32 23.70
CA GLU A 23 -16.18 9.85 23.80
C GLU A 23 -15.98 9.32 25.23
N ARG A 24 -15.60 10.18 26.20
CA ARG A 24 -15.23 9.80 27.57
C ARG A 24 -14.14 8.72 27.61
N ARG A 25 -13.19 8.81 26.68
CA ARG A 25 -12.09 7.86 26.51
C ARG A 25 -10.76 8.56 26.67
N SER A 26 -9.74 7.83 27.13
CA SER A 26 -8.41 8.43 27.24
C SER A 26 -7.83 8.73 25.85
N ILE A 27 -7.08 9.83 25.73
CA ILE A 27 -6.37 10.19 24.49
C ILE A 27 -5.48 9.04 24.02
N ALA A 28 -4.80 8.36 24.95
CA ALA A 28 -3.93 7.23 24.63
C ALA A 28 -4.70 6.05 24.01
N GLU A 29 -5.95 5.83 24.41
CA GLU A 29 -6.80 4.78 23.83
C GLU A 29 -7.24 5.13 22.41
N ILE A 30 -7.68 6.36 22.19
CA ILE A 30 -8.04 6.88 20.86
C ILE A 30 -6.85 6.79 19.91
N ILE A 31 -5.65 7.21 20.34
CA ILE A 31 -4.44 7.11 19.53
C ILE A 31 -4.14 5.65 19.17
N ARG A 32 -4.24 4.71 20.12
CA ARG A 32 -4.02 3.28 19.84
C ARG A 32 -5.00 2.72 18.82
N GLU A 33 -6.27 3.11 18.92
CA GLU A 33 -7.31 2.70 17.96
C GLU A 33 -7.02 3.26 16.56
N MET A 34 -6.70 4.56 16.46
CA MET A 34 -6.36 5.20 15.19
C MET A 34 -5.16 4.54 14.53
N VAL A 35 -4.09 4.29 15.30
CA VAL A 35 -2.89 3.59 14.80
C VAL A 35 -3.26 2.19 14.33
N ARG A 36 -4.01 1.42 15.11
CA ARG A 36 -4.45 0.07 14.74
C ARG A 36 -5.26 0.07 13.45
N SER A 37 -6.27 0.93 13.34
CA SER A 37 -7.11 1.04 12.15
C SER A 37 -6.30 1.33 10.89
N GLN A 38 -5.29 2.21 10.97
CA GLN A 38 -4.42 2.51 9.84
C GLN A 38 -3.50 1.33 9.47
N MET A 39 -3.00 0.58 10.46
CA MET A 39 -2.21 -0.63 10.20
C MET A 39 -3.05 -1.74 9.57
N GLU A 40 -4.30 -1.91 10.01
CA GLU A 40 -5.23 -2.90 9.45
C GLU A 40 -5.64 -2.54 8.02
N LYS A 41 -5.91 -1.26 7.73
CA LYS A 41 -6.16 -0.78 6.35
C LYS A 41 -4.97 -1.04 5.42
N ARG A 42 -3.73 -0.93 5.92
CA ARG A 42 -2.54 -1.30 5.13
C ARG A 42 -2.47 -2.80 4.86
N LYS A 43 -2.81 -3.65 5.85
CA LYS A 43 -2.87 -5.11 5.66
C LYS A 43 -3.98 -5.54 4.71
N ALA A 44 -5.08 -4.78 4.64
CA ALA A 44 -6.22 -5.06 3.79
C ALA A 44 -6.06 -4.59 2.32
N ARG A 45 -4.93 -3.96 1.95
CA ARG A 45 -4.62 -3.74 0.54
C ARG A 45 -4.39 -5.11 -0.11
N LYS A 46 -5.40 -5.58 -0.86
CA LYS A 46 -5.30 -6.79 -1.69
C LYS A 46 -4.01 -6.70 -2.52
N PRO A 47 -3.27 -7.80 -2.71
CA PRO A 47 -2.24 -7.83 -3.74
C PRO A 47 -2.91 -7.45 -5.06
N TYR A 48 -2.34 -6.46 -5.77
CA TYR A 48 -2.87 -6.05 -7.06
C TYR A 48 -2.92 -7.27 -7.99
N SER A 49 -4.10 -7.58 -8.50
CA SER A 49 -4.27 -8.59 -9.53
C SER A 49 -3.90 -7.98 -10.87
N ILE A 50 -3.44 -8.79 -11.82
CA ILE A 50 -3.22 -8.34 -13.21
C ILE A 50 -4.48 -7.69 -13.83
N ARG A 51 -5.67 -8.06 -13.33
CA ARG A 51 -6.97 -7.49 -13.72
C ARG A 51 -7.17 -6.04 -13.26
N ASP A 52 -6.43 -5.59 -12.25
CA ASP A 52 -6.48 -4.23 -11.72
C ASP A 52 -5.67 -3.24 -12.60
N PHE A 53 -4.84 -3.76 -13.51
CA PHE A 53 -4.07 -2.99 -14.48
C PHE A 53 -4.76 -2.99 -15.85
N SER A 54 -5.99 -2.48 -15.94
CA SER A 54 -6.74 -2.43 -17.21
C SER A 54 -6.16 -1.47 -18.26
N PHE A 55 -5.28 -0.55 -17.85
CA PHE A 55 -4.61 0.42 -18.73
C PHE A 55 -3.25 -0.07 -19.25
N ILE A 56 -2.62 -1.02 -18.55
CA ILE A 56 -1.37 -1.64 -18.98
C ILE A 56 -1.76 -2.89 -19.77
N GLY A 57 -1.25 -3.05 -20.99
CA GLY A 57 -1.42 -4.28 -21.77
C GLY A 57 -0.67 -5.45 -21.11
N ALA A 58 -1.16 -5.93 -19.96
CA ALA A 58 -0.56 -7.02 -19.21
C ALA A 58 -1.19 -8.33 -19.69
N GLY A 59 -0.54 -8.97 -20.65
CA GLY A 59 -0.91 -10.26 -21.20
C GLY A 59 0.29 -10.90 -21.90
N ALA A 60 0.30 -12.23 -22.00
CA ALA A 60 1.31 -12.93 -22.78
C ALA A 60 1.20 -12.50 -24.24
N SER A 61 2.29 -11.98 -24.82
CA SER A 61 2.37 -11.69 -26.26
C SER A 61 2.29 -13.02 -27.02
N ARG A 62 1.09 -13.34 -27.54
CA ARG A 62 0.88 -14.50 -28.44
C ARG A 62 0.83 -14.05 -29.90
N GLY A 63 1.78 -13.19 -30.31
CA GLY A 63 1.91 -12.77 -31.70
C GLY A 63 2.62 -13.85 -32.52
N LYS A 64 2.13 -14.16 -33.73
CA LYS A 64 2.85 -15.03 -34.68
C LYS A 64 4.21 -14.39 -34.99
N GLY A 65 5.27 -14.90 -34.36
CA GLY A 65 6.66 -14.50 -34.60
C GLY A 65 7.34 -13.74 -33.46
N ALA A 66 6.60 -13.32 -32.42
CA ALA A 66 7.21 -12.84 -31.19
C ALA A 66 6.92 -13.89 -30.11
N GLY A 67 7.97 -14.54 -29.62
CA GLY A 67 7.89 -15.44 -28.48
C GLY A 67 7.34 -14.72 -27.25
N ALA A 68 7.26 -15.42 -26.14
CA ALA A 68 7.04 -14.78 -24.85
C ALA A 68 8.30 -13.98 -24.48
N VAL A 69 8.53 -12.86 -25.17
CA VAL A 69 9.70 -11.98 -25.02
C VAL A 69 9.87 -11.60 -23.55
N SER A 70 8.74 -11.36 -22.85
CA SER A 70 8.74 -11.07 -21.43
C SER A 70 9.21 -12.19 -20.51
N GLU A 71 9.12 -13.45 -20.94
CA GLU A 71 9.53 -14.63 -20.17
C GLU A 71 10.95 -15.09 -20.53
N ARG A 72 11.44 -14.73 -21.72
CA ARG A 72 12.73 -15.18 -22.29
C ARG A 72 13.60 -14.03 -22.75
N HIS A 73 13.59 -12.94 -21.99
CA HIS A 73 14.37 -11.73 -22.33
C HIS A 73 15.85 -12.04 -22.58
N ASP A 74 16.46 -12.91 -21.78
CA ASP A 74 17.88 -13.24 -21.91
C ASP A 74 18.18 -14.09 -23.16
N GLU A 75 17.27 -15.01 -23.52
CA GLU A 75 17.43 -15.90 -24.68
C GLU A 75 17.20 -15.14 -25.99
N GLU A 76 16.19 -14.28 -26.06
CA GLU A 76 15.92 -13.47 -27.25
C GLU A 76 16.96 -12.37 -27.46
N PHE A 77 17.56 -11.83 -26.39
CA PHE A 77 18.66 -10.88 -26.52
C PHE A 77 19.90 -11.54 -27.11
N ALA A 78 20.21 -12.79 -26.72
CA ALA A 78 21.35 -13.53 -27.25
C ALA A 78 21.25 -13.81 -28.76
N ASP A 79 20.06 -14.15 -29.25
CA ASP A 79 19.82 -14.39 -30.69
C ASP A 79 19.80 -13.09 -31.54
N SER A 80 19.72 -11.92 -30.89
CA SER A 80 19.67 -10.61 -31.56
C SER A 80 21.03 -9.92 -31.72
N ILE A 81 22.10 -10.50 -31.17
CA ILE A 81 23.47 -10.00 -31.32
C ILE A 81 24.14 -10.79 -32.47
N PRO A 82 24.55 -10.12 -33.57
CA PRO A 82 25.21 -10.78 -34.70
C PRO A 82 26.60 -11.32 -34.38
#